data_AF-A0A9W8CCL2-F1
#
_entry.id   AF-A0A9W8CCL2-F1
#
_cell.length_a   1.000
_cell.length_b   1.000
_cell.length_c   1.000
_cell.angle_alpha   90.00
_cell.angle_beta   90.00
_cell.angle_gamma   90.00
#
_symmetry.space_group_name_H-M   'P 1'
#
loop_
_entity.id
_entity.type
_entity.pdbx_description
1 polymer ?
#
loop_
_entity_poly.entity_id
_entity_poly.type
_entity_poly.pdbx_seq_one_letter_code
_entity_poly.pdbx_strand_id
1 'polypeptide(L)'
;MNPYLEIAQALTTDVEYLENMAQKQHGRPQDKMGEFMRLKPPFFARSRELLEAEDWIRIIERKLDIFKCIDPTKVILVNLQLTCFALAWWEIIKAAHKDGISWNKFWKPFVDTTFRRLPGTSSKRV
;
A
#
# COMPACT_ATOMS: atom_id res chain seq x y z
N MET A 1 4.41 4.52 -27.47
CA MET A 1 4.01 4.86 -26.09
C MET A 1 5.17 4.44 -25.20
N ASN A 2 5.81 5.38 -24.51
CA ASN A 2 7.05 5.11 -23.77
C ASN A 2 6.69 4.74 -22.31
N PRO A 3 6.83 3.47 -21.89
CA PRO A 3 6.42 3.02 -20.56
C PRO A 3 7.22 3.68 -19.43
N TYR A 4 8.42 4.18 -19.73
CA TYR A 4 9.23 4.90 -18.75
C TYR A 4 8.64 6.28 -18.39
N LEU A 5 7.96 6.93 -19.34
CA LEU A 5 7.34 8.23 -19.09
C LEU A 5 6.14 8.11 -18.16
N GLU A 6 5.37 7.03 -18.30
CA GLU A 6 4.18 6.76 -17.50
C GLU A 6 4.53 6.42 -16.05
N ILE A 7 5.59 5.61 -15.85
CA ILE A 7 6.10 5.30 -14.51
C ILE A 7 6.69 6.57 -13.85
N ALA A 8 7.46 7.37 -14.59
CA ALA A 8 8.01 8.62 -14.07
C ALA A 8 6.91 9.61 -13.67
N GLN A 9 5.84 9.71 -14.46
CA GLN A 9 4.68 10.56 -14.14
C GLN A 9 3.94 10.06 -12.90
N ALA A 10 3.68 8.74 -12.80
CA ALA A 10 3.04 8.15 -11.62
C ALA A 10 3.85 8.40 -10.34
N LEU A 11 5.17 8.19 -10.38
CA LEU A 11 6.06 8.49 -9.25
C LEU A 11 6.05 9.98 -8.89
N THR A 12 5.99 10.87 -9.89
CA THR A 12 5.97 12.31 -9.64
C THR A 12 4.65 12.74 -9.00
N THR A 13 3.52 12.19 -9.47
CA THR A 13 2.19 12.44 -8.89
C THR A 13 2.10 11.91 -7.46
N ASP A 14 2.69 10.75 -7.17
CA ASP A 14 2.74 10.20 -5.83
C ASP A 14 3.59 11.06 -4.89
N VAL A 15 4.77 11.52 -5.35
CA VAL A 15 5.62 12.45 -4.57
C VAL A 15 4.88 13.77 -4.29
N GLU A 16 4.24 14.36 -5.29
CA GLU A 16 3.50 15.61 -5.15
C GLU A 16 2.25 15.47 -4.25
N TYR A 17 1.56 14.32 -4.30
CA TYR A 17 0.46 14.00 -3.41
C TYR A 17 0.93 13.85 -1.96
N LEU A 18 2.11 13.24 -1.75
CA LEU A 18 2.74 13.12 -0.44
C LEU A 18 3.20 14.48 0.11
N GLU A 19 3.78 15.33 -0.73
CA GLU A 19 4.18 16.69 -0.37
C GLU A 19 2.97 17.56 -0.02
N ASN A 20 1.90 17.49 -0.82
CA ASN A 20 0.64 18.21 -0.53
C ASN A 20 -0.04 17.72 0.75
N MET A 21 0.03 16.41 1.05
CA MET A 21 -0.46 15.88 2.33
C MET A 21 0.43 16.30 3.51
N ALA A 22 1.75 16.38 3.33
CA ALA A 22 2.68 16.89 4.34
C ALA A 22 2.44 18.39 4.63
N GLN A 23 2.19 19.19 3.59
CA GLN A 23 1.91 20.62 3.73
C GLN A 23 0.53 20.90 4.34
N LYS A 24 -0.48 20.05 4.18
CA LYS A 24 -1.80 20.25 4.80
C LYS A 24 -1.84 19.97 6.32
N GLN A 25 -0.77 19.43 6.90
CA GLN A 25 -0.72 19.02 8.32
C GLN A 25 0.13 19.95 9.21
N HIS A 26 -0.16 21.26 9.18
CA HIS A 26 0.48 22.30 10.02
C HIS A 26 0.17 22.22 11.54
N GLY A 27 -0.18 21.05 12.06
CA GLY A 27 -0.38 20.77 13.49
C GLY A 27 0.28 19.44 13.87
N ARG A 28 1.60 19.49 14.14
CA ARG A 28 2.55 18.38 14.43
C ARG A 28 2.01 16.93 14.37
N PRO A 29 2.22 16.27 13.22
CA PRO A 29 2.33 14.82 13.07
C PRO A 29 3.65 14.38 12.40
N GLN A 30 4.66 15.25 12.36
CA GLN A 30 5.91 15.07 11.60
C GLN A 30 6.83 13.93 12.08
N ASP A 31 6.65 13.38 13.29
CA ASP A 31 7.51 12.28 13.72
C ASP A 31 7.14 10.98 12.98
N LYS A 32 5.86 10.59 13.01
CA LYS A 32 5.41 9.21 12.71
C LYS A 32 5.78 8.68 11.31
N MET A 33 5.73 9.52 10.27
CA MET A 33 6.13 9.12 8.91
C MET A 33 7.65 8.90 8.83
N GLY A 34 8.43 9.86 9.33
CA GLY A 34 9.88 9.75 9.39
C GLY A 34 10.31 8.57 10.23
N GLU A 35 9.68 8.33 11.39
CA GLU A 35 9.99 7.18 12.24
C GLU A 35 9.64 5.85 11.58
N PHE A 36 8.50 5.78 10.90
CA PHE A 36 8.11 4.59 10.17
C PHE A 36 9.15 4.25 9.10
N MET A 37 9.58 5.23 8.31
CA MET A 37 10.62 5.03 7.29
C MET A 37 11.99 4.70 7.89
N ARG A 38 12.33 5.21 9.09
CA ARG A 38 13.54 4.80 9.85
C ARG A 38 13.54 3.31 10.18
N LEU A 39 12.38 2.69 10.37
CA LEU A 39 12.27 1.25 10.59
C LEU A 39 12.51 0.42 9.33
N LYS A 40 12.76 1.04 8.16
CA LYS A 40 12.97 0.37 6.87
C LYS A 40 11.87 -0.68 6.62
N PRO A 41 10.61 -0.24 6.52
CA PRO A 41 9.49 -1.14 6.27
C PRO A 41 9.73 -1.89 4.95
N PRO A 42 9.37 -3.18 4.89
CA PRO A 42 9.54 -3.97 3.67
C PRO A 42 8.50 -3.56 2.62
N PHE A 43 8.91 -3.51 1.36
CA PHE A 43 7.98 -3.40 0.23
C PHE A 43 7.29 -4.73 -0.06
N PHE A 44 6.10 -4.68 -0.64
CA PHE A 44 5.34 -5.85 -1.08
C PHE A 44 4.80 -5.65 -2.49
N ALA A 45 5.24 -6.52 -3.40
CA ALA A 45 4.79 -6.53 -4.79
C ALA A 45 3.67 -7.55 -5.01
N ARG A 46 3.91 -8.78 -4.54
CA ARG A 46 3.01 -9.95 -4.55
C ARG A 46 3.67 -11.11 -3.79
N SER A 47 2.89 -12.07 -3.33
CA SER A 47 3.38 -13.41 -2.96
C SER A 47 2.42 -14.49 -3.49
N ARG A 48 2.95 -15.69 -3.71
CA ARG A 48 2.17 -16.91 -3.98
C ARG A 48 1.84 -17.70 -2.71
N GLU A 49 2.51 -17.39 -1.61
CA GLU A 49 2.39 -18.08 -0.33
C GLU A 49 1.61 -17.23 0.66
N LEU A 50 0.54 -17.80 1.23
CA LEU A 50 -0.29 -17.12 2.23
C LEU A 50 0.53 -16.62 3.41
N LEU A 51 1.45 -17.47 3.88
CA LEU A 51 2.32 -17.18 5.02
C LEU A 51 3.22 -15.96 4.78
N GLU A 52 3.73 -15.77 3.57
CA GLU A 52 4.62 -14.63 3.27
C GLU A 52 3.86 -13.30 3.27
N ALA A 53 2.63 -13.27 2.75
CA ALA A 53 1.78 -12.09 2.85
C ALA A 53 1.33 -11.81 4.29
N GLU A 54 0.97 -12.84 5.05
CA GLU A 54 0.63 -12.70 6.47
C GLU A 54 1.83 -12.18 7.28
N ASP A 55 3.03 -12.72 7.06
CA ASP A 55 4.24 -12.28 7.74
C ASP A 55 4.59 -10.84 7.39
N TRP A 56 4.44 -10.45 6.12
CA TRP A 56 4.60 -9.05 5.73
C TRP A 56 3.62 -8.14 6.47
N ILE A 57 2.33 -8.52 6.56
CA ILE A 57 1.32 -7.75 7.32
C ILE A 57 1.72 -7.66 8.80
N ARG A 58 2.12 -8.77 9.44
CA ARG A 58 2.57 -8.79 10.84
C ARG A 58 3.76 -7.86 11.07
N ILE A 59 4.71 -7.82 10.14
CA ILE A 59 5.88 -6.93 10.21
C ILE A 59 5.45 -5.46 10.13
N ILE A 60 4.54 -5.14 9.21
CA ILE A 60 4.00 -3.80 9.04
C ILE A 60 3.18 -3.35 10.26
N GLU A 61 2.30 -4.21 10.77
CA GLU A 61 1.50 -3.95 11.98
C GLU A 61 2.39 -3.67 13.19
N ARG A 62 3.41 -4.51 13.42
CA ARG A 62 4.38 -4.30 14.49
C ARG A 62 5.08 -2.95 14.37
N LYS A 63 5.46 -2.55 13.16
CA LYS A 63 6.11 -1.24 12.91
C LYS A 63 5.14 -0.07 13.14
N LEU A 64 3.86 -0.21 12.81
CA LEU A 64 2.85 0.84 12.99
C LEU A 64 2.41 1.00 14.45
N ASP A 65 2.38 -0.09 15.21
CA ASP A 65 2.01 -0.06 16.63
C ASP A 65 3.06 0.63 17.50
N ILE A 66 4.35 0.55 17.13
CA ILE A 66 5.43 1.32 17.79
C ILE A 66 5.12 2.82 17.81
N PHE A 67 4.50 3.35 16.75
CA PHE A 67 4.22 4.79 16.60
C PHE A 67 2.80 5.19 17.01
N LYS A 68 1.99 4.25 17.51
CA LYS A 68 0.56 4.46 17.81
C LYS A 68 -0.13 5.25 16.70
N CYS A 69 0.08 4.84 15.45
CA CYS A 69 -0.55 5.50 14.30
C CYS A 69 -2.07 5.36 14.39
N ILE A 70 -2.80 6.42 14.03
CA ILE A 70 -4.25 6.33 13.86
C ILE A 70 -4.57 5.66 12.52
N ASP A 71 -5.71 4.98 12.43
CA ASP A 71 -6.09 4.16 11.26
C ASP A 71 -5.93 4.87 9.90
N PRO A 72 -6.31 6.16 9.72
CA PRO A 72 -6.09 6.85 8.45
C PRO A 72 -4.61 6.96 8.07
N THR A 73 -3.74 7.22 9.05
CA THR A 73 -2.28 7.27 8.85
C THR A 73 -1.72 5.89 8.56
N LYS A 74 -2.22 4.84 9.22
CA LYS A 74 -1.78 3.45 8.98
C LYS A 74 -1.99 3.06 7.51
N VAL A 75 -3.17 3.36 6.95
CA VAL A 75 -3.49 3.04 5.55
C VAL A 75 -2.58 3.77 4.56
N ILE A 76 -2.26 5.05 4.82
CA ILE A 76 -1.32 5.81 3.99
C ILE A 76 0.08 5.19 4.05
N LEU A 77 0.57 4.86 5.24
CA LEU A 77 1.90 4.27 5.44
C LEU A 77 2.05 2.91 4.77
N VAL A 78 0.98 2.12 4.75
CA VAL A 78 0.96 0.84 4.04
C VAL A 78 0.96 0.99 2.54
N ASN A 79 0.18 1.93 2.02
CA ASN A 79 0.16 2.20 0.58
C ASN A 79 1.59 2.46 0.07
N LEU A 80 2.39 3.21 0.82
CA LEU A 80 3.80 3.47 0.49
C LEU A 80 4.68 2.21 0.41
N GLN A 81 4.26 1.12 1.03
CA GLN A 81 4.99 -0.15 0.99
C GLN A 81 4.48 -1.08 -0.11
N LEU A 82 3.35 -0.77 -0.75
CA LEU A 82 2.83 -1.56 -1.85
C LEU A 82 3.49 -1.16 -3.16
N THR A 83 3.79 -2.16 -3.99
CA THR A 83 4.37 -1.97 -5.32
C THR A 83 3.68 -2.88 -6.34
N CYS A 84 3.86 -2.58 -7.63
CA CYS A 84 3.39 -3.41 -8.75
C CYS A 84 1.92 -3.88 -8.59
N PHE A 85 1.69 -5.20 -8.53
CA PHE A 85 0.37 -5.80 -8.48
C PHE A 85 -0.42 -5.44 -7.22
N ALA A 86 0.25 -5.37 -6.07
CA ALA A 86 -0.38 -5.01 -4.82
C ALA A 86 -0.84 -3.53 -4.83
N LEU A 87 -0.04 -2.63 -5.41
CA LEU A 87 -0.40 -1.23 -5.57
C LEU A 87 -1.58 -1.06 -6.54
N ALA A 88 -1.56 -1.75 -7.68
CA ALA A 88 -2.66 -1.73 -8.66
C ALA A 88 -3.98 -2.23 -8.05
N TRP A 89 -3.93 -3.29 -7.23
CA TRP A 89 -5.09 -3.76 -6.47
C TRP A 89 -5.59 -2.70 -5.49
N TRP A 90 -4.69 -2.04 -4.77
CA TRP A 90 -5.03 -1.02 -3.80
C TRP A 90 -5.75 0.17 -4.44
N GLU A 91 -5.30 0.65 -5.59
CA GLU A 91 -5.95 1.77 -6.28
C GLU A 91 -7.38 1.43 -6.74
N ILE A 92 -7.65 0.18 -7.14
CA ILE A 92 -9.01 -0.30 -7.47
C ILE A 92 -9.91 -0.27 -6.22
N ILE A 93 -9.41 -0.77 -5.09
CA ILE A 93 -10.18 -0.82 -3.85
C ILE A 93 -10.40 0.58 -3.30
N LYS A 94 -9.40 1.46 -3.35
CA LYS A 94 -9.52 2.88 -2.97
C LYS A 94 -10.57 3.60 -3.82
N ALA A 95 -10.55 3.41 -5.14
CA ALA A 95 -11.55 3.98 -6.04
C ALA A 95 -12.98 3.50 -5.74
N ALA A 96 -13.13 2.25 -5.28
CA ALA A 96 -14.42 1.68 -4.89
C ALA A 96 -14.96 2.20 -3.53
N HIS A 97 -14.12 2.81 -2.69
CA HIS A 97 -14.49 3.23 -1.33
C HIS A 97 -14.33 4.74 -1.13
N LYS A 98 -15.33 5.50 -1.58
CA LYS A 98 -15.34 6.98 -1.55
C LYS A 98 -15.32 7.58 -0.13
N ASP A 99 -15.78 6.85 0.87
CA ASP A 99 -15.84 7.31 2.27
C ASP A 99 -14.55 7.01 3.07
N GLY A 100 -13.51 6.51 2.39
CA GLY A 100 -12.26 6.10 3.02
C GLY A 100 -12.29 4.63 3.49
N ILE A 101 -11.09 4.06 3.60
CA ILE A 101 -10.88 2.67 4.00
C ILE A 101 -10.29 2.68 5.41
N SER A 102 -10.94 1.97 6.35
CA SER A 102 -10.37 1.73 7.67
C SER A 102 -9.37 0.58 7.63
N TRP A 103 -8.44 0.55 8.59
CA TRP A 103 -7.41 -0.49 8.70
C TRP A 103 -7.97 -1.91 8.62
N ASN A 104 -9.05 -2.19 9.37
CA ASN A 104 -9.71 -3.50 9.39
C ASN A 104 -10.39 -3.86 8.06
N LYS A 105 -10.77 -2.86 7.25
CA LYS A 105 -11.33 -3.05 5.91
C LYS A 105 -10.24 -3.18 4.83
N PHE A 106 -8.98 -2.84 5.15
CA PHE A 106 -7.85 -2.99 4.25
C PHE A 106 -7.40 -4.46 4.16
N TRP A 107 -7.07 -5.08 5.30
CA TRP A 107 -6.30 -6.34 5.28
C TRP A 107 -7.07 -7.58 4.91
N LYS A 108 -8.33 -7.67 5.34
CA LYS A 108 -9.19 -8.81 5.04
C LYS A 108 -9.34 -9.00 3.53
N PRO A 109 -9.73 -7.97 2.75
CA PRO A 109 -9.77 -8.08 1.29
C PRO A 109 -8.40 -8.27 0.64
N PHE A 110 -7.34 -7.71 1.21
CA PHE A 110 -5.98 -7.79 0.65
C PHE A 110 -5.50 -9.24 0.63
N VAL A 111 -5.47 -9.90 1.80
CA VAL A 111 -5.12 -11.32 1.89
C VAL A 111 -6.04 -12.14 1.00
N ASP A 112 -7.35 -11.90 1.08
CA ASP A 112 -8.31 -12.67 0.30
C ASP A 112 -8.09 -12.58 -1.22
N THR A 113 -7.84 -11.38 -1.74
CA THR A 113 -7.74 -11.14 -3.17
C THR A 113 -6.36 -11.49 -3.72
N THR A 114 -5.29 -11.23 -2.97
CA THR A 114 -3.91 -11.61 -3.36
C THR A 114 -3.81 -13.13 -3.56
N PHE A 115 -4.59 -13.92 -2.82
CA PHE A 115 -4.61 -15.39 -2.97
C PHE A 115 -5.74 -15.93 -3.86
N ARG A 116 -6.94 -15.31 -3.90
CA ARG A 116 -8.07 -15.81 -4.72
C ARG A 116 -8.09 -15.35 -6.17
N ARG A 117 -7.26 -14.38 -6.59
CA ARG A 117 -7.26 -13.92 -7.99
C ARG A 117 -5.85 -13.73 -8.56
N LEU A 118 -5.37 -14.79 -9.20
CA LEU A 118 -5.07 -14.67 -10.62
C LEU A 118 -5.88 -15.76 -11.34
N PRO A 119 -6.85 -15.44 -12.22
CA PRO A 119 -7.23 -16.39 -13.24
C PRO A 119 -5.93 -16.80 -13.92
N GLY A 120 -5.63 -18.10 -13.91
CA GLY A 120 -4.53 -18.63 -14.66
C GLY A 120 -4.57 -18.00 -16.05
N THR A 121 -3.43 -17.52 -16.52
CA THR A 121 -3.21 -17.36 -17.94
C THR A 121 -3.60 -18.71 -18.56
N SER A 122 -4.83 -18.82 -19.06
CA SER A 122 -5.26 -19.93 -19.87
C SER A 122 -4.46 -19.84 -21.16
N SER A 123 -3.24 -20.37 -21.10
CA SER A 123 -2.58 -20.91 -22.26
C SER A 123 -3.40 -22.14 -22.66
N LYS A 124 -4.41 -21.90 -23.49
CA LYS A 124 -4.92 -22.89 -24.41
C LYS A 124 -4.94 -22.23 -25.78
N ARG A 125 -3.79 -22.23 -26.42
CA ARG A 125 -3.70 -22.28 -27.87
C ARG A 125 -3.39 -23.75 -28.20
N VAL A 126 -4.45 -24.49 -28.52
CA VAL A 126 -4.39 -25.70 -29.36
C VAL A 126 -5.36 -25.42 -30.49
#